data_AF-A0A2M8BU30-F1
#
_entry.id   AF-A0A2M8BU30-F1
#
_cell.length_a   1.000
_cell.length_b   1.000
_cell.length_c   1.000
_cell.angle_alpha   90.00
_cell.angle_beta   90.00
_cell.angle_gamma   90.00
#
_symmetry.space_group_name_H-M   'P 1'
#
loop_
_entity.id
_entity.type
_entity.pdbx_description
1 polymer ?
#
loop_
_entity_poly.entity_id
_entity_poly.type
_entity_poly.pdbx_seq_one_letter_code
_entity_poly.pdbx_strand_id
1 'polypeptide(L)'
;MFKLISTIYAADIPLGSEVGGVGPFQTGISGAVQTGLGTFLSNIITTITVVGSLAFVIFFTLGGLEWITAGGDKAKVSSAQTQMTQATIGLIAIVASYFIIGIVGAV
;
A
#
# COMPACT_ATOMS: atom_id res chain seq x y z
N MET A 1 38.19 -3.75 43.85
CA MET A 1 38.24 -4.14 42.43
C MET A 1 36.85 -4.66 42.04
N PHE A 2 35.93 -3.75 41.72
CA PHE A 2 34.53 -4.07 41.44
C PHE A 2 34.28 -4.02 39.92
N LYS A 3 34.02 -5.18 39.31
CA LYS A 3 33.41 -5.28 37.97
C LYS A 3 31.90 -5.22 38.16
N LEU A 4 31.37 -4.00 38.23
CA LEU A 4 29.93 -3.76 38.17
C LEU A 4 29.60 -3.35 36.74
N ILE A 5 28.62 -4.05 36.17
CA ILE A 5 28.02 -3.85 34.86
C ILE A 5 28.89 -4.38 33.70
N SER A 6 28.58 -5.60 33.25
CA SER A 6 28.91 -6.04 31.90
C SER A 6 28.26 -5.08 30.90
N THR A 7 29.04 -4.54 29.97
CA THR A 7 28.54 -3.78 28.82
C THR A 7 27.74 -4.70 27.91
N ILE A 8 26.49 -4.95 28.28
CA ILE A 8 25.44 -5.52 27.42
C ILE A 8 24.66 -4.42 26.70
N TYR A 9 25.12 -3.16 26.78
CA TYR A 9 24.45 -1.98 26.23
C TYR A 9 24.71 -1.73 24.72
N ALA A 10 24.80 -2.79 23.92
CA ALA A 10 24.75 -2.69 22.46
C ALA A 10 24.50 -4.06 21.79
N ALA A 11 23.72 -4.95 22.41
CA ALA A 11 23.03 -5.94 21.60
C ALA A 11 21.78 -5.24 21.10
N ASP A 12 21.78 -4.84 19.82
CA ASP A 12 20.57 -4.39 19.14
C ASP A 12 19.50 -5.43 19.46
N ILE A 13 18.45 -5.04 20.17
CA ILE A 13 17.28 -5.90 20.32
C ILE A 13 16.80 -6.07 18.88
N PRO A 14 16.82 -7.29 18.31
CA PRO A 14 16.29 -7.49 16.98
C PRO A 14 14.78 -7.30 17.12
N LEU A 15 14.32 -6.06 16.97
CA LEU A 15 12.96 -5.78 16.54
C LEU A 15 12.90 -6.49 15.21
N GLY A 16 12.24 -7.65 15.17
CA GLY A 16 12.28 -8.57 14.05
C GLY A 16 12.17 -7.81 12.74
N SER A 17 12.83 -8.33 11.71
CA SER A 17 12.80 -7.87 10.31
C SER A 17 11.38 -7.80 9.68
N GLU A 18 10.34 -7.85 10.51
CA GLU A 18 8.92 -7.88 10.21
C GLU A 18 8.24 -6.52 10.37
N VAL A 19 8.89 -5.49 10.95
CA VAL A 19 8.50 -4.09 10.66
C VAL A 19 9.11 -3.68 9.32
N GLY A 20 8.88 -4.57 8.36
CA GLY A 20 9.03 -4.32 6.96
C GLY A 20 7.67 -3.88 6.43
N GLY A 21 7.62 -2.73 5.78
CA GLY A 21 6.48 -2.24 5.00
C GLY A 21 5.66 -3.33 4.31
N VAL A 22 4.38 -3.04 4.16
CA VAL A 22 3.26 -3.95 3.84
C VAL A 22 3.26 -4.50 2.39
N GLY A 23 4.44 -4.64 1.76
CA GLY A 23 4.61 -5.15 0.41
C GLY A 23 5.30 -6.52 0.36
N PRO A 24 5.00 -7.37 -0.64
CA PRO A 24 5.54 -8.73 -0.79
C PRO A 24 7.07 -8.79 -1.01
N PHE A 25 7.73 -7.64 -1.09
CA PHE A 25 9.16 -7.51 -1.33
C PHE A 25 9.97 -7.26 -0.05
N GLN A 26 9.33 -7.15 1.12
CA GLN A 26 10.05 -6.79 2.35
C GLN A 26 10.49 -7.99 3.21
N THR A 27 9.91 -9.18 3.03
CA THR A 27 10.23 -10.39 3.81
C THR A 27 11.51 -11.11 3.34
N GLY A 28 12.52 -10.38 2.87
CA GLY A 28 13.76 -10.94 2.30
C GLY A 28 15.05 -10.27 2.77
N ILE A 29 15.03 -9.54 3.89
CA ILE A 29 16.24 -8.89 4.44
C ILE A 29 17.10 -9.92 5.19
N SER A 30 17.71 -10.86 4.46
CA SER A 30 18.99 -11.44 4.83
C SER A 30 19.57 -12.17 3.62
N GLY A 31 20.57 -11.56 2.99
CA GLY A 31 21.41 -12.26 2.02
C GLY A 31 21.35 -11.67 0.61
N ALA A 32 22.40 -10.90 0.30
CA ALA A 32 22.96 -10.70 -1.02
C ALA A 32 22.06 -10.06 -2.09
N VAL A 33 22.33 -8.77 -2.35
CA VAL A 33 22.13 -8.16 -3.67
C VAL A 33 20.67 -8.17 -4.15
N GLN A 34 19.76 -7.56 -3.39
CA GLN A 34 18.64 -6.87 -4.05
C GLN A 34 19.24 -5.62 -4.69
N THR A 35 19.43 -5.68 -6.01
CA THR A 35 19.71 -4.53 -6.87
C THR A 35 18.88 -3.34 -6.39
N GLY A 36 19.45 -2.14 -6.23
CA GLY A 36 18.72 -0.97 -5.70
C GLY A 36 17.37 -0.70 -6.40
N LEU A 37 17.21 -1.24 -7.61
CA LEU A 37 15.97 -1.31 -8.37
C LEU A 37 14.83 -2.07 -7.66
N GLY A 38 15.07 -3.22 -7.04
CA GLY A 38 14.05 -4.01 -6.35
C GLY A 38 13.48 -3.29 -5.14
N THR A 39 14.35 -2.74 -4.28
CA THR A 39 13.94 -1.89 -3.14
C THR A 39 13.23 -0.63 -3.60
N PHE A 40 13.68 0.01 -4.68
CA PHE A 40 13.05 1.20 -5.24
C PHE A 40 11.63 0.90 -5.77
N LEU A 41 11.44 -0.19 -6.53
CA LEU A 41 10.13 -0.62 -7.02
C LEU A 41 9.20 -0.98 -5.87
N SER A 42 9.68 -1.72 -4.87
CA SER A 42 8.89 -2.08 -3.67
C SER A 42 8.37 -0.84 -2.95
N ASN A 43 9.22 0.16 -2.73
CA ASN A 43 8.85 1.40 -2.07
C ASN A 43 7.80 2.19 -2.87
N ILE A 44 7.94 2.24 -4.20
CA ILE A 44 6.97 2.91 -5.08
C ILE A 44 5.61 2.21 -5.03
N ILE A 45 5.57 0.89 -5.20
CA ILE A 45 4.32 0.13 -5.21
C ILE A 45 3.59 0.25 -3.87
N THR A 46 4.33 0.16 -2.76
CA THR A 46 3.78 0.34 -1.42
C THR A 46 3.20 1.75 -1.24
N THR A 47 3.93 2.79 -1.69
CA THR A 47 3.47 4.18 -1.61
C THR A 47 2.21 4.41 -2.44
N ILE A 48 2.19 3.96 -3.70
CA ILE A 48 1.03 4.10 -4.59
C ILE A 48 -0.18 3.36 -4.03
N THR A 49 0.01 2.18 -3.45
CA THR A 49 -1.08 1.39 -2.88
C THR A 49 -1.71 2.09 -1.67
N VAL A 50 -0.90 2.65 -0.77
CA VAL A 50 -1.38 3.40 0.39
C VAL A 50 -2.12 4.67 -0.04
N VAL A 51 -1.53 5.45 -0.94
CA VAL A 51 -2.16 6.70 -1.42
C VAL A 51 -3.41 6.40 -2.24
N GLY A 52 -3.38 5.39 -3.09
CA GLY A 52 -4.49 4.99 -3.96
C GLY A 52 -5.67 4.41 -3.19
N SER A 53 -5.42 3.59 -2.17
CA SER A 53 -6.49 3.08 -1.29
C SER A 53 -7.13 4.19 -0.44
N LEU A 54 -6.34 5.14 0.06
CA LEU A 54 -6.89 6.31 0.76
C LEU A 54 -7.72 7.19 -0.19
N ALA A 55 -7.21 7.46 -1.39
CA ALA A 55 -7.93 8.21 -2.41
C ALA A 55 -9.25 7.53 -2.79
N PHE A 56 -9.25 6.20 -2.94
CA PHE A 56 -10.46 5.43 -3.21
C PHE A 56 -11.56 5.72 -2.18
N VAL A 57 -11.25 5.64 -0.89
CA VAL A 57 -12.23 5.90 0.18
C VAL A 57 -12.82 7.31 0.08
N ILE A 58 -11.97 8.31 -0.19
CA ILE A 58 -12.39 9.71 -0.31
C ILE A 58 -13.32 9.86 -1.52
N PHE A 59 -12.89 9.45 -2.71
CA PHE A 59 -13.68 9.63 -3.94
C PHE A 59 -14.95 8.79 -3.97
N PHE A 60 -14.91 7.58 -3.42
CA PHE A 60 -16.09 6.72 -3.29
C PHE A 60 -17.13 7.33 -2.35
N THR A 61 -16.68 7.89 -1.21
CA THR A 61 -17.57 8.55 -0.26
C THR A 61 -18.15 9.84 -0.85
N LEU A 62 -17.33 10.65 -1.52
CA LEU A 62 -17.79 11.87 -2.19
C LEU A 62 -18.83 11.57 -3.28
N GLY A 63 -18.59 10.56 -4.12
CA GLY A 63 -19.57 10.12 -5.13
C GLY A 63 -20.86 9.59 -4.48
N GLY A 64 -20.75 8.86 -3.36
CA GLY A 64 -21.92 8.43 -2.60
C GLY A 64 -22.73 9.59 -2.02
N LEU A 65 -22.06 10.63 -1.50
CA LEU A 65 -22.71 11.84 -1.01
C LEU A 65 -23.39 12.62 -2.14
N GLU A 66 -22.74 12.75 -3.31
CA GLU A 66 -23.33 13.37 -4.50
C GLU A 66 -24.56 12.59 -4.97
N TRP A 67 -24.53 11.25 -4.90
CA TRP A 67 -25.66 10.40 -5.28
C TRP A 67 -26.87 10.60 -4.35
N ILE A 68 -26.64 10.68 -3.03
CA ILE A 68 -27.71 10.90 -2.04
C ILE A 68 -28.27 12.33 -2.15
N THR A 69 -27.42 13.33 -2.39
CA THR A 69 -27.83 14.74 -2.48
C THR A 69 -28.39 15.13 -3.86
N ALA A 70 -28.30 14.25 -4.87
CA ALA A 70 -28.79 14.51 -6.22
C ALA A 70 -30.33 14.71 -6.31
N GLY A 71 -31.09 14.26 -5.31
CA GLY A 71 -32.51 14.62 -5.17
C GLY A 71 -33.43 14.24 -6.35
N GLY A 72 -33.02 13.29 -7.20
CA GLY A 72 -33.77 12.86 -8.39
C GLY A 72 -33.31 13.50 -9.72
N ASP A 73 -32.33 14.40 -9.70
CA ASP A 73 -31.69 14.91 -10.92
C ASP A 73 -30.86 13.81 -11.58
N LYS A 74 -31.31 13.33 -12.75
CA LYS A 74 -30.65 12.28 -13.52
C LYS A 74 -29.21 12.61 -13.88
N ALA A 75 -28.90 13.88 -14.15
CA ALA A 75 -27.54 14.27 -14.53
C ALA A 75 -26.57 14.10 -13.36
N LYS A 76 -26.98 14.55 -12.16
CA LYS A 76 -26.19 14.39 -10.92
C LYS A 76 -26.05 12.94 -10.50
N VAL A 77 -27.13 12.16 -10.61
CA VAL A 77 -27.08 10.71 -10.32
C VAL A 77 -26.10 10.00 -11.25
N SER A 78 -26.12 10.32 -12.54
CA SER A 78 -25.19 9.74 -13.54
C SER A 78 -23.73 10.13 -13.26
N SER A 79 -23.49 11.41 -12.94
CA SER A 79 -22.18 11.92 -12.53
C SER A 79 -21.63 11.17 -11.32
N ALA A 80 -22.42 11.07 -10.25
CA ALA A 80 -22.06 10.38 -9.03
C ALA A 80 -21.76 8.89 -9.26
N GLN A 81 -22.58 8.19 -10.04
CA GLN A 81 -22.35 6.79 -10.41
C GLN A 81 -21.06 6.62 -11.21
N THR A 82 -20.77 7.54 -12.14
CA THR A 82 -19.53 7.52 -12.92
C THR A 82 -18.33 7.70 -11.99
N GLN A 83 -18.39 8.66 -11.07
CA GLN A 83 -17.31 8.90 -10.09
C GLN A 83 -17.05 7.66 -9.21
N MET A 84 -18.11 7.05 -8.67
CA MET A 84 -17.99 5.82 -7.86
C MET A 84 -17.42 4.66 -8.67
N THR A 85 -17.84 4.51 -9.93
CA THR A 85 -17.33 3.48 -10.84
C THR A 85 -15.85 3.70 -11.12
N GLN A 86 -15.43 4.94 -11.37
CA GLN A 86 -14.01 5.24 -11.61
C GLN A 86 -13.15 5.02 -10.37
N ALA A 87 -13.63 5.39 -9.19
CA ALA A 87 -12.95 5.07 -7.94
C ALA A 87 -12.77 3.55 -7.80
N THR A 88 -13.82 2.78 -8.06
CA THR A 88 -13.80 1.32 -7.98
C THR A 88 -12.83 0.70 -8.98
N ILE A 89 -12.80 1.19 -10.22
CA ILE A 89 -11.84 0.74 -11.24
C ILE A 89 -10.40 1.04 -10.80
N GLY A 90 -10.14 2.20 -10.19
CA GLY A 90 -8.83 2.54 -9.63
C GLY A 90 -8.40 1.54 -8.56
N LEU A 91 -9.30 1.14 -7.65
CA LEU A 91 -9.02 0.12 -6.64
C LEU A 91 -8.75 -1.25 -7.28
N ILE A 92 -9.56 -1.65 -8.27
CA ILE A 92 -9.36 -2.91 -9.00
C ILE A 92 -7.99 -2.92 -9.69
N ALA A 93 -7.56 -1.80 -10.28
CA ALA A 93 -6.25 -1.69 -10.93
C ALA A 93 -5.09 -1.90 -9.94
N ILE A 94 -5.20 -1.37 -8.71
CA ILE A 94 -4.20 -1.60 -7.66
C ILE A 94 -4.15 -3.10 -7.30
N VAL A 95 -5.30 -3.72 -7.06
CA VAL A 95 -5.38 -5.15 -6.76
C VAL A 95 -4.82 -6.00 -7.91
N ALA A 96 -5.21 -5.71 -9.15
CA ALA A 96 -4.72 -6.39 -10.35
C ALA A 96 -3.20 -6.25 -10.55
N SER A 97 -2.62 -5.10 -10.15
CA SER A 97 -1.18 -4.89 -10.22
C SER A 97 -0.43 -5.92 -9.37
N TYR A 98 -0.92 -6.24 -8.17
CA TYR A 98 -0.33 -7.28 -7.33
C TYR A 98 -0.40 -8.67 -7.98
N PHE A 99 -1.49 -9.01 -8.68
CA PHE A 99 -1.60 -10.26 -9.42
C PHE A 99 -0.57 -10.37 -10.55
N ILE A 100 -0.42 -9.31 -11.35
CA ILE A 100 0.54 -9.28 -12.46
C ILE A 100 1.97 -9.41 -11.93
N ILE A 101 2.29 -8.63 -10.90
CA ILE A 101 3.62 -8.66 -10.27
C ILE A 101 3.92 -10.04 -9.67
N GLY A 102 2.94 -10.67 -9.02
CA GLY A 102 3.11 -12.01 -8.46
C GLY A 102 3.42 -13.06 -9.53
N ILE A 103 2.76 -12.98 -10.70
CA ILE A 103 3.04 -13.89 -11.83
C ILE A 103 4.42 -13.61 -12.42
N VAL A 104 4.78 -12.35 -12.64
CA VAL A 104 6.06 -11.96 -13.24
C VAL A 104 7.24 -12.23 -12.29
N GLY A 105 7.06 -12.07 -10.98
CA GLY A 105 8.10 -12.38 -9.99
C GLY A 105 8.25 -13.87 -9.67
N ALA A 106 7.27 -14.70 -10.07
CA ALA A 106 7.32 -16.15 -9.89
C ALA A 106 8.01 -16.89 -11.05
N VAL A 107 8.24 -16.22 -12.18
CA VAL A 107 8.99 -16.75 -13.35
C VAL A 107 10.42 -16.23 -13.35
#